data_AF-A0A8F4Q8J0-F1
#
_entry.id   AF-A0A8F4Q8J0-F1
#
_cell.length_a   1.000
_cell.length_b   1.000
_cell.length_c   1.000
_cell.angle_alpha   90.00
_cell.angle_beta   90.00
_cell.angle_gamma   90.00
#
_symmetry.space_group_name_H-M   'P 1'
#
loop_
_entity.id
_entity.type
_entity.pdbx_description
1 polymer ?
#
loop_
_entity_poly.entity_id
_entity_poly.type
_entity_poly.pdbx_seq_one_letter_code
_entity_poly.pdbx_strand_id
1 'polypeptide(L)'
;PVYAANQITPVSEKKVDDKITLYKTTATADSDKLNISQLLTFNFIKDKSYDKDTLVLKAAGNINSGYKSPNPNDYIYSSFYWGAKYNVSISAESKGAVNVVDYAPKNQNEEFQVQNTLGYSFGGDISISKGLSGGLNGSESFSETINYKQESYRTTIDKHTDNKTIGWGVEAHKIMNAGWGPYGRDSFHDL
;
A
#
# COMPACT_ATOMS: atom_id res chain seq x y z
N PRO A 1 12.88 0.11 -27.35
CA PRO A 1 11.80 -0.13 -26.36
C PRO A 1 12.33 -0.98 -25.20
N VAL A 2 12.46 -0.39 -24.02
CA VAL A 2 12.75 -1.16 -22.80
C VAL A 2 11.40 -1.74 -22.37
N TYR A 3 11.25 -3.06 -22.45
CA TYR A 3 9.98 -3.74 -22.19
C TYR A 3 9.83 -3.97 -20.69
N ALA A 4 8.79 -3.38 -20.10
CA ALA A 4 8.37 -3.70 -18.74
C ALA A 4 8.14 -5.21 -18.56
N ALA A 5 8.53 -5.76 -17.41
CA ALA A 5 8.36 -7.17 -17.10
C ALA A 5 7.01 -7.41 -16.43
N ASN A 6 6.08 -7.99 -17.20
CA ASN A 6 4.80 -8.45 -16.67
C ASN A 6 4.87 -9.96 -16.42
N GLN A 7 4.54 -10.39 -15.20
CA GLN A 7 4.50 -11.80 -14.84
C GLN A 7 3.30 -12.08 -13.92
N ILE A 8 2.66 -13.23 -14.11
CA ILE A 8 1.62 -13.74 -13.21
C ILE A 8 2.01 -15.15 -12.82
N THR A 9 2.05 -15.44 -11.51
CA THR A 9 2.34 -16.79 -11.03
C THR A 9 1.11 -17.68 -11.20
N PRO A 10 1.30 -18.99 -11.44
CA PRO A 10 0.20 -19.96 -11.32
C PRO A 10 -0.50 -19.83 -9.97
N VAL A 11 -1.79 -20.17 -9.94
CA VAL A 11 -2.56 -20.19 -8.70
C VAL A 11 -2.03 -21.28 -7.79
N SER A 12 -1.72 -20.91 -6.54
CA SER A 12 -1.41 -21.84 -5.46
C SER A 12 -2.65 -22.01 -4.58
N GLU A 13 -3.14 -23.26 -4.49
CA GLU A 13 -4.24 -23.61 -3.59
C GLU A 13 -3.68 -24.10 -2.25
N LYS A 14 -4.23 -23.58 -1.15
CA LYS A 14 -3.93 -24.03 0.21
C LYS A 14 -5.24 -24.20 0.97
N LYS A 15 -5.50 -25.42 1.45
CA LYS A 15 -6.51 -25.66 2.47
C LYS A 15 -6.01 -25.08 3.78
N VAL A 16 -6.70 -24.05 4.26
CA VAL A 16 -6.38 -23.39 5.53
C VAL A 16 -6.90 -24.24 6.69
N ASP A 17 -8.15 -24.67 6.57
CA ASP A 17 -8.84 -25.61 7.44
C ASP A 17 -9.95 -26.34 6.64
N ASP A 18 -10.85 -27.06 7.31
CA ASP A 18 -11.94 -27.81 6.65
C ASP A 18 -12.98 -26.94 5.94
N LYS A 19 -13.04 -25.65 6.28
CA LYS A 19 -14.04 -24.68 5.82
C LYS A 19 -13.45 -23.63 4.88
N ILE A 20 -12.18 -23.27 5.06
CA ILE A 20 -11.53 -22.18 4.34
C ILE A 20 -10.46 -22.72 3.38
N THR A 21 -10.55 -22.29 2.13
CA THR A 21 -9.55 -22.55 1.09
C THR A 21 -9.02 -21.23 0.55
N LEU A 22 -7.69 -21.10 0.52
CA LEU A 22 -6.98 -19.96 -0.03
C LEU A 22 -6.50 -20.28 -1.44
N TYR A 23 -6.79 -19.39 -2.38
CA TYR A 23 -6.22 -19.38 -3.73
C TYR A 23 -5.37 -18.14 -3.89
N LYS A 24 -4.06 -18.33 -4.03
CA LYS A 24 -3.09 -17.23 -4.08
C LYS A 24 -2.41 -17.15 -5.44
N THR A 25 -2.37 -15.95 -6.01
CA THR A 25 -1.54 -15.62 -7.17
C THR A 25 -0.85 -14.27 -6.95
N THR A 26 0.35 -14.13 -7.51
CA THR A 26 1.10 -12.88 -7.48
C THR A 26 1.26 -12.38 -8.91
N ALA A 27 0.92 -11.12 -9.14
CA ALA A 27 1.15 -10.43 -10.41
C ALA A 27 2.18 -9.32 -10.21
N THR A 28 3.10 -9.18 -11.17
CA THR A 28 4.04 -8.06 -11.24
C THR A 28 3.85 -7.31 -12.55
N ALA A 29 3.97 -5.99 -12.48
CA ALA A 29 4.02 -5.10 -13.63
C ALA A 29 4.87 -3.90 -13.28
N ASP A 30 5.64 -3.37 -14.22
CA ASP A 30 6.54 -2.24 -13.97
C ASP A 30 6.55 -1.23 -15.13
N SER A 31 7.30 -0.16 -14.91
CA SER A 31 7.68 0.80 -15.93
C SER A 31 9.12 1.22 -15.68
N ASP A 32 10.05 0.64 -16.43
CA ASP A 32 11.47 1.01 -16.37
C ASP A 32 11.70 2.52 -16.57
N LYS A 33 10.95 3.15 -17.48
CA LYS A 33 11.05 4.59 -17.75
C LYS A 33 10.68 5.43 -16.52
N LEU A 34 9.66 5.01 -15.77
CA LEU A 34 9.16 5.74 -14.60
C LEU A 34 9.80 5.26 -13.29
N ASN A 35 10.55 4.15 -13.33
CA ASN A 35 11.08 3.46 -12.16
C ASN A 35 9.97 3.13 -11.14
N ILE A 36 8.84 2.63 -11.64
CA ILE A 36 7.69 2.20 -10.84
C ILE A 36 7.51 0.71 -11.05
N SER A 37 7.35 -0.07 -9.98
CA SER A 37 7.00 -1.48 -10.03
C SER A 37 5.86 -1.79 -9.08
N GLN A 38 4.97 -2.67 -9.50
CA GLN A 38 3.84 -3.17 -8.74
C GLN A 38 4.06 -4.66 -8.48
N LEU A 39 3.87 -5.05 -7.22
CA LEU A 39 3.83 -6.42 -6.75
C LEU A 39 2.49 -6.64 -6.08
N LEU A 40 1.57 -7.26 -6.79
CA LEU A 40 0.19 -7.46 -6.36
C LEU A 40 0.01 -8.90 -5.91
N THR A 41 -0.27 -9.11 -4.62
CA THR A 41 -0.61 -10.43 -4.09
C THR A 41 -2.11 -10.54 -3.93
N PHE A 42 -2.72 -11.40 -4.73
CA PHE A 42 -4.14 -11.69 -4.67
C PHE A 42 -4.35 -12.93 -3.81
N ASN A 43 -4.99 -12.76 -2.65
CA ASN A 43 -5.36 -13.84 -1.76
C ASN A 43 -6.89 -14.02 -1.80
N PHE A 44 -7.38 -14.91 -2.67
CA PHE A 44 -8.80 -15.24 -2.74
C PHE A 44 -9.14 -16.27 -1.67
N ILE A 45 -10.14 -15.97 -0.85
CA ILE A 45 -10.56 -16.77 0.28
C ILE A 45 -11.97 -17.28 -0.02
N LYS A 46 -12.09 -18.60 -0.05
CA LYS A 46 -13.37 -19.31 -0.15
C LYS A 46 -13.70 -19.94 1.20
N ASP A 47 -14.81 -19.53 1.79
CA ASP A 47 -15.27 -20.00 3.08
C ASP A 47 -16.64 -20.68 2.93
N LYS A 48 -16.73 -21.96 3.31
CA LYS A 48 -17.99 -22.72 3.21
C LYS A 48 -19.14 -22.17 4.06
N SER A 49 -18.85 -21.29 5.02
CA SER A 49 -19.83 -20.67 5.90
C SER A 49 -20.29 -19.28 5.49
N TYR A 50 -19.68 -18.70 4.47
CA TYR A 50 -19.99 -17.38 3.98
C TYR A 50 -20.44 -17.44 2.53
N ASP A 51 -21.48 -16.70 2.20
CA ASP A 51 -22.11 -16.71 0.87
C ASP A 51 -21.38 -15.82 -0.15
N LYS A 52 -20.24 -15.21 0.24
CA LYS A 52 -19.41 -14.36 -0.62
C LYS A 52 -17.96 -14.81 -0.63
N ASP A 53 -17.33 -14.64 -1.78
CA ASP A 53 -15.87 -14.73 -1.90
C ASP A 53 -15.23 -13.47 -1.32
N THR A 54 -14.09 -13.63 -0.64
CA THR A 54 -13.30 -12.50 -0.12
C THR A 54 -11.95 -12.44 -0.83
N LEU A 55 -11.57 -11.26 -1.32
CA LEU A 55 -10.23 -11.01 -1.85
C LEU A 55 -9.46 -10.09 -0.91
N VAL A 56 -8.37 -10.60 -0.32
CA VAL A 56 -7.38 -9.77 0.35
C VAL A 56 -6.27 -9.45 -0.65
N LEU A 57 -6.31 -8.25 -1.23
CA LEU A 57 -5.32 -7.76 -2.18
C LEU A 57 -4.26 -6.92 -1.47
N LYS A 58 -2.99 -7.36 -1.55
CA LYS A 58 -1.85 -6.58 -1.10
C LYS A 58 -1.15 -5.94 -2.30
N ALA A 59 -1.12 -4.61 -2.31
CA ALA A 59 -0.33 -3.83 -3.24
C ALA A 59 1.02 -3.44 -2.60
N ALA A 60 2.09 -3.97 -3.16
CA ALA A 60 3.47 -3.64 -2.81
C ALA A 60 4.25 -3.27 -4.08
N GLY A 61 5.57 -3.06 -3.95
CA GLY A 61 6.45 -2.72 -5.07
C GLY A 61 7.26 -1.47 -4.77
N ASN A 62 7.58 -0.70 -5.81
CA ASN A 62 8.43 0.49 -5.73
C ASN A 62 7.83 1.67 -6.49
N ILE A 63 7.95 2.87 -5.93
CA ILE A 63 7.71 4.13 -6.62
C ILE A 63 8.93 5.01 -6.39
N ASN A 64 9.71 5.28 -7.43
CA ASN A 64 10.89 6.15 -7.32
C ASN A 64 10.47 7.60 -7.02
N SER A 65 11.28 8.31 -6.23
CA SER A 65 11.00 9.71 -5.86
C SER A 65 11.10 10.70 -7.02
N GLY A 66 11.69 10.28 -8.14
CA GLY A 66 12.01 11.14 -9.27
C GLY A 66 13.08 12.19 -8.94
N TYR A 67 13.77 12.05 -7.81
CA TYR A 67 14.80 12.99 -7.38
C TYR A 67 15.92 13.09 -8.42
N LYS A 68 16.31 14.34 -8.72
CA LYS A 68 17.45 14.65 -9.57
C LYS A 68 18.30 15.68 -8.83
N SER A 69 19.56 15.36 -8.59
CA SER A 69 20.47 16.31 -7.93
C SER A 69 20.55 17.61 -8.73
N PRO A 70 20.62 18.77 -8.05
CA PRO A 70 20.87 20.04 -8.72
C PRO A 70 22.21 20.00 -9.45
N ASN A 71 22.35 20.79 -10.51
CA ASN A 71 23.59 20.90 -11.26
C ASN A 71 24.62 21.68 -10.42
N PRO A 72 25.80 21.11 -10.11
CA PRO A 72 26.79 21.79 -9.27
C PRO A 72 27.39 23.04 -9.92
N ASN A 73 27.19 23.24 -11.23
CA ASN A 73 27.67 24.42 -11.95
C ASN A 73 26.67 25.59 -11.99
N ASP A 74 25.47 25.42 -11.41
CA ASP A 74 24.50 26.50 -11.32
C ASP A 74 25.02 27.58 -10.34
N TYR A 75 25.12 28.83 -10.79
CA TYR A 75 25.81 29.88 -10.03
C TYR A 75 24.88 30.78 -9.21
N ILE A 76 23.85 31.37 -9.83
CA ILE A 76 22.98 32.37 -9.19
C ILE A 76 21.71 31.72 -8.60
N TYR A 77 21.17 30.74 -9.32
CA TYR A 77 19.93 30.07 -8.97
C TYR A 77 20.04 28.60 -9.36
N SER A 78 19.56 27.70 -8.51
CA SER A 78 19.45 26.27 -8.79
C SER A 78 18.14 25.72 -8.25
N SER A 79 17.75 24.55 -8.74
CA SER A 79 16.54 23.86 -8.34
C SER A 79 16.68 22.35 -8.51
N PHE A 80 15.84 21.59 -7.82
CA PHE A 80 15.76 20.15 -7.97
C PHE A 80 14.31 19.66 -7.82
N TYR A 81 14.03 18.51 -8.42
CA TYR A 81 12.77 17.79 -8.20
C TYR A 81 12.95 16.78 -7.08
N TRP A 82 11.89 16.53 -6.31
CA TRP A 82 11.86 15.52 -5.24
C TRP A 82 10.44 14.97 -5.05
N GLY A 83 10.34 13.77 -4.49
CA GLY A 83 9.08 13.04 -4.35
C GLY A 83 8.23 13.51 -3.19
N ALA A 84 7.51 14.62 -3.36
CA ALA A 84 6.76 15.24 -2.26
C ALA A 84 5.51 14.46 -1.80
N LYS A 85 4.92 13.63 -2.67
CA LYS A 85 3.74 12.81 -2.36
C LYS A 85 3.66 11.58 -3.26
N TYR A 86 3.27 10.45 -2.68
CA TYR A 86 2.99 9.20 -3.38
C TYR A 86 1.53 8.82 -3.18
N ASN A 87 0.84 8.38 -4.23
CA ASN A 87 -0.54 7.91 -4.12
C ASN A 87 -0.65 6.47 -4.63
N VAL A 88 -1.42 5.65 -3.92
CA VAL A 88 -1.78 4.28 -4.30
C VAL A 88 -3.28 4.16 -4.22
N SER A 89 -3.93 3.65 -5.27
CA SER A 89 -5.38 3.46 -5.31
C SER A 89 -5.75 2.11 -5.90
N ILE A 90 -6.80 1.49 -5.37
CA ILE A 90 -7.39 0.26 -5.87
C ILE A 90 -8.87 0.53 -6.11
N SER A 91 -9.36 0.22 -7.30
CA SER A 91 -10.75 0.45 -7.71
C SER A 91 -11.35 -0.81 -8.32
N ALA A 92 -12.58 -1.13 -7.93
CA ALA A 92 -13.38 -2.18 -8.53
C ALA A 92 -14.34 -1.60 -9.56
N GLU A 93 -14.03 -1.77 -10.85
CA GLU A 93 -14.84 -1.24 -11.96
C GLU A 93 -16.06 -2.11 -12.33
N SER A 94 -16.27 -3.23 -11.62
CA SER A 94 -17.34 -4.18 -11.93
C SER A 94 -18.75 -3.59 -11.72
N LYS A 95 -19.68 -3.91 -12.62
CA LYS A 95 -21.11 -3.60 -12.45
C LYS A 95 -21.72 -4.49 -11.35
N GLY A 96 -21.58 -4.07 -10.09
CA GLY A 96 -22.49 -4.41 -8.99
C GLY A 96 -22.03 -5.46 -7.98
N ALA A 97 -21.24 -6.46 -8.35
CA ALA A 97 -20.99 -7.62 -7.47
C ALA A 97 -19.82 -7.45 -6.48
N VAL A 98 -18.83 -6.61 -6.79
CA VAL A 98 -17.62 -6.45 -5.97
C VAL A 98 -17.66 -5.14 -5.19
N ASN A 99 -17.38 -5.19 -3.89
CA ASN A 99 -17.30 -4.02 -3.02
C ASN A 99 -16.01 -4.05 -2.19
N VAL A 100 -15.43 -2.89 -1.93
CA VAL A 100 -14.43 -2.68 -0.87
C VAL A 100 -15.15 -2.76 0.47
N VAL A 101 -14.73 -3.69 1.33
CA VAL A 101 -15.35 -3.92 2.64
C VAL A 101 -14.46 -3.54 3.82
N ASP A 102 -13.14 -3.63 3.65
CA ASP A 102 -12.15 -3.15 4.61
C ASP A 102 -10.80 -2.90 3.92
N TYR A 103 -9.88 -2.22 4.60
CA TYR A 103 -8.57 -1.84 4.07
C TYR A 103 -7.57 -1.45 5.18
N ALA A 104 -6.28 -1.66 4.92
CA ALA A 104 -5.19 -1.31 5.83
C ALA A 104 -4.10 -0.51 5.10
N PRO A 105 -3.54 0.56 5.71
CA PRO A 105 -3.93 1.16 6.98
C PRO A 105 -5.31 1.82 6.92
N LYS A 106 -6.05 1.79 8.03
CA LYS A 106 -7.43 2.30 8.09
C LYS A 106 -7.53 3.79 8.44
N ASN A 107 -6.49 4.32 9.09
CA ASN A 107 -6.44 5.68 9.60
C ASN A 107 -5.18 6.40 9.14
N GLN A 108 -5.17 7.73 9.27
CA GLN A 108 -3.96 8.53 9.15
C GLN A 108 -2.85 7.99 10.07
N ASN A 109 -1.62 7.94 9.56
CA ASN A 109 -0.47 7.45 10.32
C ASN A 109 0.79 8.28 9.99
N GLU A 110 1.45 8.80 11.03
CA GLU A 110 2.69 9.59 10.98
C GLU A 110 3.90 8.86 11.62
N GLU A 111 3.72 7.59 12.03
CA GLU A 111 4.79 6.74 12.54
C GLU A 111 5.83 6.53 11.42
N PHE A 112 7.12 6.55 11.78
CA PHE A 112 8.23 6.40 10.83
C PHE A 112 8.19 5.07 10.06
N GLN A 113 7.58 4.06 10.66
CA GLN A 113 7.32 2.77 10.05
C GLN A 113 5.91 2.34 10.40
N VAL A 114 5.13 1.98 9.39
CA VAL A 114 3.78 1.48 9.56
C VAL A 114 3.81 -0.04 9.47
N GLN A 115 3.26 -0.70 10.49
CA GLN A 115 3.14 -2.14 10.56
C GLN A 115 1.73 -2.51 11.00
N ASN A 116 1.04 -3.29 10.16
CA ASN A 116 -0.25 -3.87 10.50
C ASN A 116 -0.34 -5.32 10.02
N THR A 117 -1.09 -6.13 10.74
CA THR A 117 -1.61 -7.39 10.24
C THR A 117 -3.11 -7.26 10.03
N LEU A 118 -3.58 -7.64 8.85
CA LEU A 118 -4.98 -7.85 8.52
C LEU A 118 -5.29 -9.35 8.63
N GLY A 119 -6.28 -9.70 9.44
CA GLY A 119 -6.76 -11.07 9.64
C GLY A 119 -8.12 -11.30 9.01
N TYR A 120 -8.35 -12.50 8.50
CA TYR A 120 -9.64 -13.04 8.08
C TYR A 120 -10.04 -14.16 9.03
N SER A 121 -11.28 -14.12 9.51
CA SER A 121 -11.87 -15.15 10.36
C SER A 121 -13.11 -15.77 9.71
N PHE A 122 -13.48 -16.95 10.20
CA PHE A 122 -14.67 -17.68 9.77
C PHE A 122 -15.93 -16.79 9.74
N GLY A 123 -16.68 -16.85 8.63
CA GLY A 123 -17.90 -16.06 8.44
C GLY A 123 -17.70 -14.70 7.77
N GLY A 124 -16.47 -14.38 7.33
CA GLY A 124 -16.19 -13.17 6.55
C GLY A 124 -15.68 -11.99 7.37
N ASP A 125 -15.42 -12.17 8.67
CA ASP A 125 -14.95 -11.11 9.56
C ASP A 125 -13.51 -10.72 9.26
N ILE A 126 -13.27 -9.41 9.16
CA ILE A 126 -11.94 -8.81 8.96
C ILE A 126 -11.50 -8.10 10.24
N SER A 127 -10.28 -8.36 10.68
CA SER A 127 -9.65 -7.68 11.82
C SER A 127 -8.33 -7.04 11.41
N ILE A 128 -7.95 -5.94 12.07
CA ILE A 128 -6.67 -5.27 11.82
C ILE A 128 -6.00 -5.00 13.17
N SER A 129 -4.77 -5.48 13.31
CA SER A 129 -3.92 -5.27 14.48
C SER A 129 -2.68 -4.44 14.13
N LYS A 130 -2.09 -3.78 15.14
CA LYS A 130 -0.82 -3.06 15.01
C LYS A 130 0.36 -4.03 15.16
N GLY A 131 1.44 -3.75 14.44
CA GLY A 131 2.64 -4.58 14.44
C GLY A 131 2.58 -5.72 13.44
N LEU A 132 3.64 -6.54 13.43
CA LEU A 132 3.72 -7.75 12.63
C LEU A 132 3.39 -8.94 13.54
N SER A 133 2.19 -9.50 13.39
CA SER A 133 1.86 -10.79 14.02
C SER A 133 2.37 -11.93 13.13
N GLY A 134 3.11 -12.85 13.74
CA GLY A 134 3.65 -14.03 13.06
C GLY A 134 2.60 -15.13 12.99
N GLY A 135 1.95 -15.30 11.83
CA GLY A 135 0.98 -16.38 11.63
C GLY A 135 -0.26 -16.29 12.53
N LEU A 136 -1.16 -17.25 12.33
CA LEU A 136 -2.51 -17.33 12.93
C LEU A 136 -2.48 -16.96 14.43
N ASN A 137 -2.98 -15.76 14.78
CA ASN A 137 -3.54 -15.57 16.11
C ASN A 137 -4.65 -16.61 16.25
N GLY A 138 -4.81 -17.27 17.40
CA GLY A 138 -5.68 -18.46 17.54
C GLY A 138 -7.17 -18.31 17.14
N SER A 139 -7.61 -17.13 16.70
CA SER A 139 -8.95 -16.82 16.17
C SER A 139 -9.00 -16.44 14.68
N GLU A 140 -7.87 -16.17 14.02
CA GLU A 140 -7.78 -15.81 12.60
C GLU A 140 -7.46 -17.07 11.79
N SER A 141 -8.10 -17.26 10.63
CA SER A 141 -7.85 -18.37 9.71
C SER A 141 -6.86 -17.99 8.60
N PHE A 142 -6.77 -16.71 8.25
CA PHE A 142 -5.77 -16.21 7.31
C PHE A 142 -5.31 -14.83 7.75
N SER A 143 -4.05 -14.49 7.48
CA SER A 143 -3.56 -13.14 7.72
C SER A 143 -2.58 -12.68 6.64
N GLU A 144 -2.54 -11.37 6.43
CA GLU A 144 -1.62 -10.67 5.53
C GLU A 144 -1.09 -9.41 6.23
N THR A 145 0.16 -9.06 5.97
CA THR A 145 0.83 -7.95 6.67
C THR A 145 1.17 -6.80 5.72
N ILE A 146 1.16 -5.59 6.25
CA ILE A 146 1.78 -4.43 5.60
C ILE A 146 2.95 -3.93 6.46
N ASN A 147 4.02 -3.54 5.78
CA ASN A 147 5.23 -3.03 6.41
C ASN A 147 5.91 -2.05 5.45
N TYR A 148 5.94 -0.76 5.80
CA TYR A 148 6.67 0.23 5.03
C TYR A 148 7.22 1.34 5.93
N LYS A 149 8.34 1.90 5.52
CA LYS A 149 8.90 3.10 6.13
C LYS A 149 8.36 4.34 5.43
N GLN A 150 8.13 5.38 6.21
CA GLN A 150 7.67 6.69 5.76
C GLN A 150 8.26 7.80 6.63
N GLU A 151 9.53 7.67 7.04
CA GLU A 151 10.24 8.66 7.86
C GLU A 151 10.07 10.07 7.26
N SER A 152 9.60 11.03 8.07
CA SER A 152 9.25 12.41 7.66
C SER A 152 8.03 12.58 6.75
N TYR A 153 7.31 11.51 6.43
CA TYR A 153 6.08 11.51 5.63
C TYR A 153 4.88 11.09 6.49
N ARG A 154 3.69 11.21 5.91
CA ARG A 154 2.42 10.86 6.54
C ARG A 154 1.48 10.18 5.56
N THR A 155 0.96 9.03 5.95
CA THR A 155 -0.13 8.34 5.26
C THR A 155 -1.48 8.96 5.63
N THR A 156 -2.31 9.19 4.61
CA THR A 156 -3.70 9.64 4.70
C THR A 156 -4.57 8.78 3.78
N ILE A 157 -5.86 8.65 4.11
CA ILE A 157 -6.83 7.99 3.24
C ILE A 157 -7.35 9.02 2.23
N ASP A 158 -7.47 8.64 0.97
CA ASP A 158 -8.05 9.50 -0.07
C ASP A 158 -9.52 9.78 0.25
N LYS A 159 -9.92 11.05 0.14
CA LYS A 159 -11.29 11.51 0.37
C LYS A 159 -12.33 10.89 -0.58
N HIS A 160 -11.89 10.32 -1.71
CA HIS A 160 -12.76 9.62 -2.66
C HIS A 160 -12.90 8.12 -2.34
N THR A 161 -12.39 7.67 -1.18
CA THR A 161 -12.57 6.29 -0.73
C THR A 161 -14.04 6.02 -0.44
N ASP A 162 -14.56 4.94 -1.03
CA ASP A 162 -15.93 4.47 -0.91
C ASP A 162 -16.00 2.93 -1.04
N ASN A 163 -17.18 2.39 -1.36
CA ASN A 163 -17.37 0.95 -1.52
C ASN A 163 -16.84 0.38 -2.85
N LYS A 164 -16.27 1.20 -3.74
CA LYS A 164 -15.68 0.79 -5.02
C LYS A 164 -14.20 1.14 -5.11
N THR A 165 -13.78 2.22 -4.47
CA THR A 165 -12.41 2.72 -4.55
C THR A 165 -11.85 2.93 -3.15
N ILE A 166 -10.58 2.56 -2.98
CA ILE A 166 -9.77 2.93 -1.82
C ILE A 166 -8.48 3.57 -2.32
N GLY A 167 -8.07 4.66 -1.67
CA GLY A 167 -6.83 5.34 -1.96
C GLY A 167 -6.05 5.73 -0.71
N TRP A 168 -4.74 5.76 -0.84
CA TRP A 168 -3.82 6.27 0.18
C TRP A 168 -2.89 7.31 -0.44
N GLY A 169 -2.65 8.39 0.30
CA GLY A 169 -1.61 9.38 0.00
C GLY A 169 -0.55 9.39 1.08
N VAL A 170 0.71 9.22 0.70
CA VAL A 170 1.90 9.32 1.57
C VAL A 170 2.61 10.62 1.23
N GLU A 171 2.46 11.64 2.06
CA GLU A 171 2.88 13.01 1.78
C GLU A 171 3.96 13.50 2.74
N ALA A 172 4.92 14.27 2.21
CA ALA A 172 5.95 14.90 3.02
C ALA A 172 5.32 15.75 4.12
N HIS A 173 5.75 15.53 5.36
CA HIS A 173 5.08 16.08 6.53
C HIS A 173 6.00 16.85 7.48
N LYS A 174 7.06 16.20 7.99
CA LYS A 174 7.95 16.78 9.00
C LYS A 174 9.42 16.49 8.67
N ILE A 175 10.04 17.34 7.86
CA ILE A 175 11.42 17.16 7.38
C ILE A 175 12.37 18.06 8.18
N MET A 176 13.38 17.48 8.80
CA MET A 176 14.44 18.24 9.49
C MET A 176 15.55 18.64 8.52
N ASN A 177 16.05 19.86 8.63
CA ASN A 177 17.24 20.32 7.90
C ASN A 177 18.30 20.80 8.90
N ALA A 178 19.36 20.00 9.08
CA ALA A 178 20.49 20.30 9.97
C ALA A 178 20.06 20.75 11.40
N GLY A 179 19.05 20.10 11.98
CA GLY A 179 18.52 20.43 13.32
C GLY A 179 17.42 21.50 13.33
N TRP A 180 17.18 22.18 12.21
CA TRP A 180 16.08 23.14 12.05
C TRP A 180 14.84 22.47 11.44
N GLY A 181 13.65 23.01 11.74
CA GLY A 181 12.37 22.50 11.26
C GLY A 181 11.42 22.10 12.40
N PRO A 182 10.44 21.21 12.15
CA PRO A 182 10.22 20.51 10.88
C PRO A 182 9.71 21.42 9.77
N TYR A 183 10.21 21.20 8.56
CA TYR A 183 9.72 21.82 7.33
C TYR A 183 8.75 20.89 6.58
N GLY A 184 7.91 21.48 5.75
CA GLY A 184 6.99 20.80 4.84
C GLY A 184 6.95 21.48 3.48
N ARG A 185 6.03 21.05 2.63
CA ARG A 185 5.85 21.60 1.27
C ARG A 185 5.49 23.09 1.26
N ASP A 186 4.80 23.53 2.31
CA ASP A 186 4.22 24.88 2.42
C ASP A 186 4.87 25.70 3.55
N SER A 187 6.08 25.33 3.98
CA SER A 187 6.83 26.15 4.95
C SER A 187 7.15 27.52 4.36
N PHE A 188 6.98 28.56 5.18
CA PHE A 188 7.13 29.94 4.77
C PHE A 188 8.00 30.71 5.78
N HIS A 189 8.82 31.63 5.27
CA HIS A 189 9.60 32.57 6.05
C HIS A 189 9.65 33.90 5.30
N ASP A 190 9.36 34.98 6.01
CA ASP A 190 9.50 36.33 5.48
C ASP A 190 10.98 36.71 5.31
N LEU A 191 11.26 37.64 4.38
CA LEU A 191 12.59 38.19 4.10
C LEU A 191 12.89 39.43 4.93
#